data_AF-A0A5C5YSP1-F1
#
_entry.id   AF-A0A5C5YSP1-F1
#
_cell.length_a   1.000
_cell.length_b   1.000
_cell.length_c   1.000
_cell.angle_alpha   90.00
_cell.angle_beta   90.00
_cell.angle_gamma   90.00
#
_symmetry.space_group_name_H-M   'P 1'
#
loop_
_entity.id
_entity.type
_entity.pdbx_description
1 polymer ?
#
loop_
_entity_poly.entity_id
_entity_poly.type
_entity_poly.pdbx_seq_one_letter_code
_entity_poly.pdbx_strand_id
1 'polypeptide(L)'
;MAIPIDDLIEVANAISRGEVPEFQHNECFTSGAFDLLLVKATGSNAFLLLQDAVEKYEAVDEAGVGFRGYFYLLGILARQSETTEVPPGLLEIIVRHPELSHELRNWYRLQN
;
A
#
# COMPACT_ATOMS: atom_id res chain seq x y z
N MET A 1 14.10 5.07 12.95
CA MET A 1 12.97 5.95 12.64
C MET A 1 11.92 5.12 11.95
N ALA A 2 10.67 5.15 12.43
CA ALA A 2 9.55 4.60 11.68
C ALA A 2 9.27 5.55 10.51
N ILE A 3 9.07 4.99 9.31
CA ILE A 3 8.72 5.80 8.13
C ILE A 3 7.22 6.13 8.26
N PRO A 4 6.84 7.43 8.21
CA PRO A 4 5.44 7.83 8.17
C PRO A 4 4.71 7.19 6.98
N ILE A 5 3.45 6.80 7.19
CA ILE A 5 2.63 6.23 6.12
C ILE A 5 2.35 7.24 4.99
N ASP A 6 2.37 8.55 5.26
CA ASP A 6 2.23 9.59 4.23
C ASP A 6 3.36 9.51 3.20
N ASP A 7 4.61 9.35 3.66
CA ASP A 7 5.78 9.23 2.79
C ASP A 7 5.67 7.97 1.92
N LEU A 8 5.14 6.88 2.45
CA LEU A 8 4.92 5.64 1.70
C LEU A 8 3.83 5.80 0.64
N ILE A 9 2.74 6.52 0.95
CA ILE A 9 1.66 6.82 0.00
C ILE A 9 2.19 7.75 -1.11
N GLU A 10 2.98 8.76 -0.76
CA GLU A 10 3.59 9.67 -1.73
C GLU A 10 4.50 8.92 -2.70
N VAL A 11 5.36 8.03 -2.19
CA VAL A 11 6.23 7.17 -3.02
C VAL A 11 5.39 6.24 -3.90
N ALA A 12 4.33 5.62 -3.36
CA ALA A 12 3.44 4.75 -4.12
C ALA A 12 2.77 5.48 -5.29
N ASN A 13 2.38 6.73 -5.05
CA ASN A 13 1.78 7.60 -6.05
C ASN A 13 2.80 8.04 -7.10
N ALA A 14 4.02 8.41 -6.71
CA ALA A 14 5.11 8.76 -7.64
C ALA A 14 5.47 7.59 -8.57
N ILE A 15 5.64 6.38 -8.00
CA ILE A 15 5.88 5.15 -8.78
C ILE A 15 4.77 4.93 -9.82
N SER A 16 3.51 5.14 -9.44
CA SER A 16 2.37 4.97 -10.35
C SER A 16 2.36 5.92 -11.53
N ARG A 17 2.95 7.12 -11.36
CA ARG A 17 3.12 8.12 -12.42
C ARG A 17 4.40 7.91 -13.25
N GLY A 18 5.22 6.92 -12.90
CA GLY A 18 6.55 6.74 -13.49
C GLY A 18 7.56 7.82 -13.04
N GLU A 19 7.26 8.53 -11.97
CA GLU A 19 8.13 9.55 -11.39
C GLU A 19 9.15 8.89 -10.46
N VAL A 20 10.42 9.25 -10.65
CA VAL A 20 11.52 8.87 -9.74
C VAL A 20 11.66 10.02 -8.73
N PRO A 21 11.32 9.84 -7.44
CA PRO A 21 11.60 10.81 -6.39
C PRO A 21 13.10 11.08 -6.32
N GLU A 22 13.48 12.34 -6.09
CA GLU A 22 14.89 12.77 -6.06
C GLU A 22 15.75 12.01 -5.03
N PHE A 23 15.13 11.35 -4.06
CA PHE A 23 15.82 10.70 -2.95
C PHE A 23 16.37 9.29 -3.22
N GLN A 24 16.17 8.68 -4.40
CA GLN A 24 16.73 7.34 -4.69
C GLN A 24 17.17 7.17 -6.15
N HIS A 25 18.45 7.44 -6.40
CA HIS A 25 19.10 7.28 -7.71
C HIS A 25 19.68 5.87 -8.00
N ASN A 26 19.28 4.82 -7.29
CA ASN A 26 19.81 3.47 -7.53
C ASN A 26 18.70 2.47 -7.91
N GLU A 27 18.77 2.06 -9.18
CA GLU A 27 18.38 0.80 -9.83
C GLU A 27 17.29 -0.09 -9.19
N CYS A 28 16.30 -0.47 -10.02
CA CYS A 28 15.14 -1.36 -9.77
C CYS A 28 13.94 -0.72 -9.05
N PHE A 29 13.24 0.18 -9.77
CA PHE A 29 12.31 1.14 -9.18
C PHE A 29 10.92 0.63 -8.75
N THR A 30 10.43 -0.50 -9.27
CA THR A 30 9.03 -0.92 -9.00
C THR A 30 8.89 -1.94 -7.88
N SER A 31 9.81 -2.90 -7.76
CA SER A 31 9.82 -3.87 -6.66
C SER A 31 10.79 -3.45 -5.54
N GLY A 32 11.97 -2.93 -5.92
CA GLY A 32 13.05 -2.60 -4.98
C GLY A 32 12.77 -1.40 -4.08
N ALA A 33 11.99 -0.42 -4.54
CA ALA A 33 11.68 0.78 -3.78
C ALA A 33 10.85 0.48 -2.51
N PHE A 34 9.81 -0.36 -2.65
CA PHE A 34 9.05 -0.83 -1.49
C PHE A 34 9.84 -1.83 -0.66
N ASP A 35 10.60 -2.72 -1.29
CA ASP A 35 11.45 -3.67 -0.57
C ASP A 35 12.43 -2.94 0.37
N LEU A 36 13.00 -1.80 -0.05
CA LEU A 36 13.91 -1.00 0.78
C LEU A 36 13.17 -0.21 1.89
N LEU A 37 12.00 0.36 1.59
CA LEU A 37 11.25 1.19 2.54
C LEU A 37 10.48 0.36 3.57
N LEU A 38 10.03 -0.85 3.20
CA LEU A 38 9.21 -1.71 4.03
C LEU A 38 9.97 -2.92 4.59
N VAL A 39 11.29 -3.05 4.36
CA VAL A 39 12.10 -4.20 4.85
C VAL A 39 11.98 -4.43 6.36
N LYS A 40 11.66 -3.38 7.14
CA LYS A 40 11.51 -3.45 8.60
C LYS A 40 10.06 -3.43 9.08
N ALA A 41 9.09 -3.25 8.19
CA ALA A 41 7.68 -3.29 8.52
C ALA A 41 7.21 -4.74 8.45
N THR A 42 7.19 -5.44 9.59
CA THR A 42 6.73 -6.83 9.68
C THR A 42 5.78 -7.02 10.85
N GLY A 43 4.93 -8.06 10.77
CA GLY A 43 3.98 -8.42 11.82
C GLY A 43 3.06 -7.25 12.19
N SER A 44 2.95 -6.98 13.49
CA SER A 44 2.09 -5.91 14.03
C SER A 44 2.41 -4.52 13.46
N ASN A 45 3.67 -4.21 13.14
CA ASN A 45 4.01 -2.90 12.58
C ASN A 45 3.49 -2.74 11.15
N ALA A 46 3.55 -3.79 10.34
CA ALA A 46 2.96 -3.78 9.00
C ALA A 46 1.44 -3.70 9.06
N PHE A 47 0.81 -4.35 10.05
CA PHE A 47 -0.63 -4.23 10.28
C PHE A 47 -1.06 -2.81 10.67
N LEU A 48 -0.32 -2.15 11.56
CA LEU A 48 -0.59 -0.76 11.95
C LEU A 48 -0.45 0.19 10.75
N LEU A 49 0.62 0.05 9.96
CA LEU A 49 0.79 0.83 8.74
C LEU A 49 -0.33 0.58 7.73
N LEU A 50 -0.83 -0.67 7.65
CA LEU A 50 -1.97 -1.00 6.81
C LEU A 50 -3.25 -0.32 7.29
N GLN A 51 -3.51 -0.28 8.60
CA GLN A 51 -4.63 0.46 9.18
C GLN A 51 -4.53 1.95 8.87
N ASP A 52 -3.37 2.55 9.10
CA ASP A 52 -3.16 3.97 8.81
C ASP A 52 -3.33 4.29 7.32
N ALA A 53 -2.91 3.38 6.43
CA ALA A 53 -3.09 3.54 4.99
C ALA A 53 -4.58 3.55 4.62
N VAL A 54 -5.35 2.60 5.18
CA VAL A 54 -6.78 2.47 4.95
C VAL A 54 -7.55 3.69 5.46
N GLU A 55 -7.19 4.24 6.62
CA GLU A 55 -7.78 5.47 7.16
C GLU A 55 -7.58 6.69 6.24
N LYS A 56 -6.51 6.71 5.45
CA LYS A 56 -6.18 7.79 4.52
C LYS A 56 -6.78 7.64 3.13
N TYR A 57 -7.55 6.58 2.89
CA TYR A 57 -8.09 6.28 1.56
C TYR A 57 -8.88 7.44 0.94
N GLU A 58 -9.78 8.08 1.69
CA GLU A 58 -10.60 9.19 1.16
C GLU A 58 -9.73 10.37 0.71
N ALA A 59 -8.64 10.67 1.44
CA ALA A 59 -7.70 11.71 1.03
C ALA A 59 -6.91 11.32 -0.24
N VAL A 60 -6.61 10.02 -0.41
CA VAL A 60 -6.00 9.49 -1.63
C VAL A 60 -6.98 9.54 -2.81
N ASP A 61 -8.25 9.24 -2.57
CA ASP A 61 -9.33 9.27 -3.57
C ASP A 61 -9.58 10.70 -4.09
N GLU A 62 -9.72 11.66 -3.17
CA GLU A 62 -9.91 13.08 -3.49
C GLU A 62 -8.74 13.70 -4.25
N ALA A 63 -7.51 13.26 -3.97
CA ALA A 63 -6.31 13.75 -4.64
C ALA A 63 -6.24 13.31 -6.12
N GLY A 64 -7.08 12.37 -6.57
CA GLY A 64 -7.19 11.95 -7.97
C GLY A 64 -5.92 11.30 -8.52
N VAL A 65 -5.08 10.75 -7.64
CA VAL A 65 -3.76 10.21 -7.96
C VAL A 65 -3.84 8.72 -8.30
N GLY A 66 -2.88 8.19 -9.05
CA GLY A 66 -2.91 6.81 -9.56
C GLY A 66 -3.04 5.75 -8.46
N PHE A 67 -4.24 5.19 -8.28
CA PHE A 67 -4.56 4.18 -7.27
C PHE A 67 -3.73 2.89 -7.35
N ARG A 68 -3.14 2.57 -8.51
CA ARG A 68 -2.44 1.30 -8.71
C ARG A 68 -1.31 1.10 -7.70
N GLY A 69 -0.49 2.12 -7.43
CA GLY A 69 0.59 2.04 -6.45
C GLY A 69 0.08 2.00 -5.02
N TYR A 70 -0.98 2.74 -4.72
CA TYR A 70 -1.65 2.67 -3.42
C TYR A 70 -2.15 1.25 -3.13
N PHE A 71 -2.86 0.61 -4.07
CA PHE A 71 -3.29 -0.79 -3.92
C PHE A 71 -2.12 -1.78 -3.82
N TYR A 72 -1.02 -1.50 -4.52
CA TYR A 72 0.19 -2.32 -4.41
C TYR A 72 0.81 -2.21 -3.00
N LEU A 73 0.91 -1.00 -2.44
CA LEU A 73 1.36 -0.76 -1.06
C LEU A 73 0.47 -1.51 -0.06
N LEU A 74 -0.85 -1.41 -0.17
CA LEU A 74 -1.79 -2.17 0.67
C LEU A 74 -1.52 -3.67 0.59
N GLY A 75 -1.30 -4.22 -0.60
CA GLY A 75 -0.99 -5.64 -0.80
C GLY A 75 0.34 -6.08 -0.19
N ILE A 76 1.36 -5.21 -0.18
CA ILE A 76 2.63 -5.48 0.50
C ILE A 76 2.44 -5.51 2.01
N LEU A 77 1.80 -4.48 2.58
CA LEU A 77 1.57 -4.37 4.01
C LEU A 77 0.69 -5.52 4.53
N ALA A 78 -0.34 -5.91 3.79
CA ALA A 78 -1.18 -7.06 4.11
C ALA A 78 -0.34 -8.35 4.20
N ARG A 79 0.54 -8.61 3.23
CA ARG A 79 1.42 -9.80 3.27
C ARG A 79 2.43 -9.75 4.42
N GLN A 80 3.06 -8.59 4.62
CA GLN A 80 4.05 -8.40 5.68
C GLN A 80 3.46 -8.40 7.09
N SER A 81 2.16 -8.14 7.23
CA SER A 81 1.45 -8.24 8.50
C SER A 81 1.38 -9.68 9.02
N GLU A 82 1.56 -10.67 8.14
CA GLU A 82 1.47 -12.10 8.43
C GLU A 82 0.13 -12.51 9.10
N THR A 83 -0.90 -11.69 8.97
CA THR A 83 -2.25 -11.95 9.47
C THR A 83 -3.28 -11.93 8.35
N THR A 84 -4.38 -12.65 8.58
CA THR A 84 -5.60 -12.61 7.76
C THR A 84 -6.69 -11.75 8.39
N GLU A 85 -6.37 -11.06 9.49
CA GLU A 85 -7.22 -10.03 10.07
C GLU A 85 -7.38 -8.88 9.07
N VAL A 86 -8.64 -8.51 8.79
CA VAL A 86 -8.97 -7.46 7.83
C VAL A 86 -9.05 -6.12 8.57
N PRO A 87 -8.23 -5.12 8.19
CA PRO A 87 -8.33 -3.78 8.73
C PRO A 87 -9.74 -3.19 8.54
N PRO A 88 -10.27 -2.45 9.53
CA PRO A 88 -11.51 -1.70 9.37
C PRO A 88 -11.44 -0.78 8.15
N GLY A 89 -12.47 -0.80 7.28
CA GLY A 89 -12.52 0.01 6.07
C GLY A 89 -11.90 -0.64 4.82
N LEU A 90 -11.04 -1.66 4.96
CA LEU A 90 -10.38 -2.27 3.80
C LEU A 90 -11.37 -2.94 2.84
N LEU A 91 -12.43 -3.56 3.37
CA LEU A 91 -13.48 -4.17 2.54
C LEU A 91 -14.19 -3.16 1.65
N GLU A 92 -14.44 -1.95 2.16
CA GLU A 92 -15.09 -0.90 1.39
C GLU A 92 -14.21 -0.44 0.22
N ILE A 93 -12.91 -0.26 0.47
CA ILE A 93 -11.91 0.05 -0.55
C ILE A 93 -11.88 -1.03 -1.64
N ILE A 94 -11.88 -2.30 -1.24
CA ILE A 94 -11.88 -3.45 -2.16
C ILE A 94 -13.13 -3.44 -3.06
N VAL A 95 -14.29 -3.13 -2.49
CA VAL A 95 -15.58 -3.08 -3.20
C VAL A 95 -15.66 -1.88 -4.14
N ARG A 96 -15.08 -0.73 -3.76
CA ARG A 96 -15.04 0.47 -4.62
C ARG A 96 -14.14 0.30 -5.85
N HIS A 97 -13.04 -0.45 -5.73
CA HIS A 97 -12.10 -0.71 -6.84
C HIS A 97 -11.79 -2.21 -7.00
N PRO A 98 -12.76 -3.02 -7.45
CA PRO A 98 -12.58 -4.46 -7.59
C PRO A 98 -11.54 -4.84 -8.65
N GLU A 99 -11.17 -3.95 -9.56
CA GLU A 99 -10.15 -4.19 -10.60
C GLU A 99 -8.71 -4.05 -10.08
N LEU A 100 -8.51 -3.28 -9.01
CA LEU A 100 -7.19 -3.04 -8.41
C LEU A 100 -6.92 -3.91 -7.18
N SER A 101 -7.95 -4.53 -6.62
CA SER A 101 -7.89 -5.27 -5.35
C SER A 101 -7.67 -6.78 -5.48
N HIS A 102 -7.20 -7.29 -6.62
CA HIS A 102 -7.03 -8.73 -6.84
C HIS A 102 -6.12 -9.41 -5.79
N GLU A 103 -4.92 -8.86 -5.56
CA GLU A 103 -3.97 -9.39 -4.58
C GLU A 103 -4.54 -9.39 -3.15
N LEU A 104 -5.20 -8.29 -2.75
CA LEU A 104 -5.83 -8.16 -1.43
C LEU A 104 -6.95 -9.18 -1.22
N ARG A 105 -7.83 -9.35 -2.21
CA ARG A 105 -8.90 -10.36 -2.14
C ARG A 105 -8.35 -11.77 -2.05
N ASN A 106 -7.31 -12.08 -2.81
CA ASN A 106 -6.65 -13.39 -2.74
C ASN A 106 -6.04 -13.64 -1.35
N TRP A 107 -5.33 -12.66 -0.80
CA TRP A 107 -4.70 -12.76 0.52
C TRP A 107 -5.73 -13.02 1.62
N TYR A 108 -6.80 -12.22 1.65
CA TYR A 108 -7.87 -12.33 2.64
C TYR A 108 -8.92 -13.39 2.32
N ARG A 109 -8.74 -14.15 1.23
CA ARG A 109 -9.68 -15.18 0.75
C ARG A 109 -11.11 -14.66 0.61
N LEU A 110 -11.24 -13.40 0.22
CA LEU A 110 -12.51 -12.77 -0.05
C LEU A 110 -12.98 -13.25 -1.43
N GLN A 111 -14.09 -14.00 -1.46
CA GLN A 111 -14.71 -14.37 -2.72
C GLN A 111 -15.57 -13.19 -3.20
N ASN A 112 -15.42 -12.81 -4.47
CA ASN A 112 -16.38 -11.94 -5.15
C ASN A 112 -17.72 -12.68 -5.32
#